data_AF-A0A7K1SJE8-F1
#
_entry.id   AF-A0A7K1SJE8-F1
#
_cell.length_a   1.000
_cell.length_b   1.000
_cell.length_c   1.000
_cell.angle_alpha   90.00
_cell.angle_beta   90.00
_cell.angle_gamma   90.00
#
_symmetry.space_group_name_H-M   'P 1'
#
loop_
_entity.id
_entity.type
_entity.pdbx_description
1 polymer ?
#
loop_
_entity_poly.entity_id
_entity_poly.type
_entity_poly.pdbx_seq_one_letter_code
_entity_poly.pdbx_strand_id
1 'polypeptide(L)'
;MDQELVDKIRDYARQNGFRPAKKREVVALSLSQFEHGIDGDSLWSFLRNEHPSISRGTVYSSLKWLTESGIITRKVRDDRVYIFSLQPM
;
A
#
# COMPACT_ATOMS: atom_id res chain seq x y z
N MET A 1 -6.59 -13.20 5.80
CA MET A 1 -5.91 -12.37 4.79
C MET A 1 -5.50 -11.04 5.39
N ASP A 2 -6.44 -10.20 5.84
CA ASP A 2 -6.11 -8.86 6.36
C ASP A 2 -5.25 -8.86 7.63
N GLN A 3 -5.48 -9.80 8.56
CA GLN A 3 -4.67 -9.89 9.77
C GLN A 3 -3.20 -10.25 9.48
N GLU A 4 -2.97 -11.22 8.59
CA GLU A 4 -1.62 -11.63 8.18
C GLU A 4 -0.87 -10.49 7.47
N LEU A 5 -1.56 -9.73 6.63
CA LEU A 5 -1.01 -8.54 5.97
C LEU A 5 -0.59 -7.48 7.00
N VAL A 6 -1.45 -7.19 7.98
CA VAL A 6 -1.16 -6.25 9.06
C VAL A 6 0.04 -6.72 9.88
N ASP A 7 0.14 -8.01 10.17
CA ASP A 7 1.26 -8.58 10.93
C ASP A 7 2.59 -8.45 10.16
N LYS A 8 2.63 -8.76 8.86
CA LYS A 8 3.83 -8.55 8.02
C LYS A 8 4.26 -7.09 7.98
N ILE A 9 3.32 -6.15 7.89
CA ILE A 9 3.61 -4.70 7.92
C ILE A 9 4.22 -4.30 9.26
N ARG A 10 3.67 -4.79 10.37
CA ARG A 10 4.16 -4.48 11.72
C ARG A 10 5.52 -5.10 12.00
N ASP A 11 5.74 -6.33 11.56
CA ASP A 11 7.02 -7.02 11.70
C ASP A 11 8.12 -6.31 10.93
N TYR A 12 7.87 -5.96 9.66
CA TYR A 12 8.84 -5.21 8.88
C TYR A 12 9.10 -3.82 9.49
N ALA A 13 8.06 -3.13 9.98
CA ALA A 13 8.23 -1.85 10.67
C ALA A 13 9.11 -1.99 11.92
N ARG A 14 8.87 -3.02 12.74
CA ARG A 14 9.62 -3.28 13.97
C ARG A 14 11.08 -3.63 13.68
N GLN A 15 11.33 -4.50 12.70
CA GLN A 15 12.68 -4.92 12.29
C GLN A 15 13.52 -3.74 11.79
N ASN A 16 12.89 -2.74 11.17
CA ASN A 16 13.56 -1.57 10.61
C ASN A 16 13.47 -0.32 11.51
N GLY A 17 13.02 -0.45 12.77
CA GLY A 17 12.99 0.65 13.74
C GLY A 17 11.96 1.77 13.44
N PHE A 18 10.94 1.49 12.62
CA PHE A 18 9.91 2.47 12.26
C PHE A 18 8.78 2.55 13.30
N ARG A 19 8.30 3.78 13.52
CA ARG A 19 7.15 4.14 14.36
C ARG A 19 5.80 3.98 13.61
N PRO A 20 4.62 4.14 14.25
CA PRO A 20 3.40 3.40 13.94
C PRO A 20 2.97 3.36 12.46
N ALA A 21 2.60 2.16 12.02
CA ALA A 21 2.28 1.83 10.64
C ALA A 21 0.82 2.06 10.24
N LYS A 22 -0.04 2.67 11.08
CA LYS A 22 -1.49 2.76 10.83
C LYS A 22 -1.87 3.27 9.44
N LYS A 23 -1.22 4.31 8.92
CA LYS A 23 -1.51 4.81 7.56
C LYS A 23 -1.04 3.85 6.47
N ARG A 24 0.06 3.13 6.70
CA ARG A 24 0.57 2.09 5.78
C ARG A 24 -0.34 0.85 5.80
N GLU A 25 -0.82 0.46 6.98
CA GLU A 25 -1.84 -0.58 7.17
C GLU A 25 -3.10 -0.22 6.36
N VAL A 26 -3.63 1.01 6.51
CA VAL A 26 -4.79 1.47 5.74
C VAL A 26 -4.54 1.41 4.23
N VAL A 27 -3.40 1.95 3.75
CA VAL A 27 -3.09 1.91 2.31
C VAL A 27 -2.99 0.47 1.79
N ALA A 28 -2.36 -0.44 2.55
CA ALA A 28 -2.22 -1.85 2.15
C ALA A 28 -3.56 -2.61 2.19
N LEU A 29 -4.40 -2.35 3.18
CA LEU A 29 -5.74 -2.93 3.30
C LEU A 29 -6.68 -2.41 2.21
N SER A 30 -6.60 -1.14 1.84
CA SER A 30 -7.36 -0.64 0.69
C SER A 30 -6.84 -1.23 -0.62
N LEU A 31 -5.52 -1.42 -0.75
CA LEU A 31 -4.93 -2.08 -1.91
C LEU A 31 -5.37 -3.55 -2.04
N SER A 32 -5.59 -4.26 -0.92
CA SER A 32 -5.97 -5.68 -0.92
C SER A 32 -7.33 -5.94 -1.58
N GLN A 33 -8.16 -4.90 -1.71
CA GLN A 33 -9.47 -4.97 -2.36
C GLN A 33 -9.38 -5.06 -3.89
N PHE A 34 -8.19 -4.82 -4.48
CA PHE A 34 -7.97 -4.81 -5.92
C PHE A 34 -7.12 -6.00 -6.36
N GLU A 35 -7.76 -7.11 -6.74
CA GLU A 35 -7.11 -8.37 -7.13
C GLU A 35 -6.05 -8.20 -8.23
N HIS A 36 -6.33 -7.36 -9.23
CA HIS A 36 -5.42 -7.12 -10.35
C HIS A 36 -4.51 -5.90 -10.16
N GLY A 37 -4.54 -5.31 -8.97
CA GLY A 37 -3.84 -4.08 -8.66
C GLY A 37 -4.52 -2.82 -9.20
N ILE A 38 -3.94 -1.68 -8.83
CA ILE A 38 -4.48 -0.34 -9.10
C ILE A 38 -3.33 0.67 -9.17
N ASP A 39 -3.51 1.77 -9.92
CA ASP A 39 -2.54 2.86 -9.92
C ASP A 39 -2.65 3.73 -8.63
N GLY A 40 -1.59 4.49 -8.35
CA GLY A 40 -1.52 5.28 -7.12
C GLY A 40 -2.56 6.40 -7.02
N ASP A 41 -3.03 6.95 -8.14
CA ASP A 41 -4.01 8.04 -8.15
C ASP A 41 -5.43 7.51 -7.97
N SER A 42 -5.74 6.39 -8.60
CA SER A 42 -7.01 5.69 -8.39
C SER A 42 -7.11 5.16 -6.95
N LEU A 43 -6.03 4.59 -6.38
CA LEU A 43 -6.00 4.17 -4.98
C LEU A 43 -6.17 5.36 -4.03
N TRP A 44 -5.51 6.49 -4.31
CA TRP A 44 -5.72 7.71 -3.53
C TRP A 44 -7.16 8.21 -3.60
N SER A 45 -7.75 8.21 -4.80
CA SER A 45 -9.13 8.65 -5.01
C SER A 45 -10.11 7.76 -4.23
N PHE A 46 -9.88 6.45 -4.24
CA PHE A 46 -10.62 5.49 -3.41
C PHE A 46 -10.46 5.80 -1.91
N LEU A 47 -9.22 5.90 -1.43
CA LEU A 47 -8.89 6.18 -0.03
C LEU A 47 -9.46 7.51 0.46
N ARG A 48 -9.58 8.52 -0.40
CA ARG A 48 -10.08 9.84 -0.01
C ARG A 48 -11.55 9.80 0.41
N ASN A 49 -12.34 8.88 -0.17
CA ASN A 49 -13.75 8.72 0.17
C ASN A 49 -13.92 8.06 1.54
N GLU A 50 -13.04 7.13 1.91
CA GLU A 50 -13.10 6.39 3.19
C GLU A 50 -12.30 7.06 4.32
N HIS A 51 -11.18 7.69 3.96
CA HIS A 51 -10.19 8.26 4.87
C HIS A 51 -9.72 9.65 4.40
N PRO A 52 -10.54 10.71 4.59
CA PRO A 52 -10.26 12.05 4.06
C PRO A 52 -8.96 12.69 4.54
N SER A 53 -8.38 12.20 5.64
CA SER A 53 -7.11 12.67 6.22
C SER A 53 -5.86 12.10 5.53
N ILE A 54 -6.01 11.17 4.59
CA ILE A 54 -4.90 10.59 3.83
C ILE A 54 -4.64 11.44 2.60
N SER A 55 -3.48 12.12 2.59
CA SER A 55 -3.03 12.87 1.43
C SER A 55 -2.49 11.95 0.34
N ARG A 56 -2.51 12.43 -0.92
CA ARG A 56 -1.89 11.73 -2.06
C ARG A 56 -0.42 11.39 -1.79
N GLY A 57 0.35 12.31 -1.21
CA GLY A 57 1.74 12.06 -0.81
C GLY A 57 1.90 10.96 0.25
N THR A 58 0.92 10.80 1.15
CA THR A 58 0.90 9.68 2.11
C THR A 58 0.71 8.34 1.40
N VAL A 59 -0.15 8.29 0.38
CA VAL A 59 -0.37 7.08 -0.43
C VAL A 59 0.93 6.69 -1.13
N TYR A 60 1.55 7.61 -1.88
CA TYR A 60 2.79 7.30 -2.60
C TYR A 60 3.97 6.96 -1.69
N SER A 61 4.13 7.64 -0.56
CA SER A 61 5.17 7.28 0.41
C SER A 61 4.93 5.92 1.05
N SER A 62 3.66 5.54 1.29
CA SER A 62 3.31 4.22 1.79
C SER A 62 3.52 3.14 0.74
N LEU A 63 3.09 3.36 -0.51
CA LEU A 63 3.33 2.44 -1.64
C LEU A 63 4.82 2.20 -1.88
N LYS A 64 5.64 3.25 -1.84
CA LYS A 64 7.09 3.12 -1.95
C LYS A 64 7.63 2.21 -0.85
N TRP A 65 7.28 2.49 0.41
CA TRP A 65 7.75 1.72 1.55
C TRP A 65 7.29 0.25 1.51
N LEU A 66 6.03 0.01 1.15
CA LEU A 66 5.46 -1.34 1.01
C LEU A 66 6.11 -2.12 -0.14
N THR A 67 6.56 -1.43 -1.19
CA THR A 67 7.31 -2.03 -2.30
C THR A 67 8.70 -2.41 -1.84
N GLU A 68 9.38 -1.51 -1.11
CA GLU A 68 10.70 -1.75 -0.52
C GLU A 68 10.68 -2.91 0.50
N SER A 69 9.57 -3.10 1.20
CA SER A 69 9.38 -4.22 2.12
C SER A 69 9.04 -5.56 1.44
N GLY A 70 8.83 -5.57 0.12
CA GLY A 70 8.41 -6.76 -0.62
C GLY A 70 6.96 -7.20 -0.38
N ILE A 71 6.14 -6.39 0.32
CA ILE A 71 4.74 -6.72 0.62
C ILE A 71 3.86 -6.48 -0.61
N ILE A 72 4.21 -5.49 -1.42
CA ILE A 72 3.53 -5.19 -2.68
C ILE A 72 4.54 -5.21 -3.83
N THR A 73 4.04 -5.46 -5.03
CA THR A 73 4.78 -5.25 -6.28
C THR A 73 4.29 -4.01 -7.00
N ARG A 74 5.19 -3.41 -7.79
CA ARG A 74 4.82 -2.44 -8.82
C ARG A 74 5.19 -2.97 -10.19
N LYS A 75 4.32 -2.79 -11.17
CA LYS A 75 4.58 -3.05 -12.59
C LYS A 75 4.30 -1.78 -13.38
N VAL A 76 5.06 -1.55 -14.45
CA VAL A 76 4.76 -0.44 -15.36
C VAL A 76 3.75 -0.94 -16.40
N ARG A 77 2.70 -0.15 -16.64
CA ARG A 77 1.77 -0.30 -17.77
C ARG A 77 2.35 0.42 -18.99
N ASP A 78 1.86 0.09 -20.17
CA ASP A 78 2.34 0.64 -21.47
C ASP A 78 2.35 2.17 -21.53
N ASP A 79 1.46 2.83 -20.80
CA ASP A 79 1.36 4.29 -20.71
C ASP A 79 2.24 4.90 -19.59
N ARG A 80 3.22 4.14 -19.08
CA ARG A 80 4.17 4.52 -18.02
C ARG A 80 3.52 4.72 -16.65
N VAL A 81 2.28 4.29 -16.45
CA VAL A 81 1.62 4.29 -15.15
C VAL A 81 2.07 3.08 -14.34
N TYR A 82 2.38 3.28 -13.05
CA TYR A 82 2.65 2.17 -12.14
C TYR A 82 1.36 1.58 -11.61
N ILE A 83 1.21 0.27 -11.78
CA ILE A 83 0.16 -0.53 -11.16
C ILE A 83 0.77 -1.25 -9.95
N PHE A 84 0.14 -1.08 -8.80
CA PHE A 84 0.54 -1.69 -7.54
C PHE A 84 -0.41 -2.84 -7.21
N SER A 85 0.12 -3.95 -6.71
CA SER A 85 -0.67 -5.11 -6.29
C SER A 85 0.00 -5.80 -5.09
N LEU A 86 -0.79 -6.49 -4.27
CA LEU A 86 -0.22 -7.34 -3.21
C LEU A 86 0.62 -8.47 -3.83
N GLN A 87 1.68 -8.86 -3.13
CA GLN A 87 2.32 -10.14 -3.41
C GLN A 87 1.46 -11.30 -2.90
N PRO A 88 1.47 -12.46 -3.57
CA PRO A 88 0.90 -13.69 -3.02
C PRO A 88 1.57 -13.96 -1.67
N MET A 89 0.77 -14.19 -0.64
CA MET A 89 1.24 -14.40 0.74
C MET A 89 1.56 -15.84 1.05
#